data_AF-A0A2V5WSQ6-F1
#
_entry.id   AF-A0A2V5WSQ6-F1
#
_cell.length_a   1.000
_cell.length_b   1.000
_cell.length_c   1.000
_cell.angle_alpha   90.00
_cell.angle_beta   90.00
_cell.angle_gamma   90.00
#
_symmetry.space_group_name_H-M   'P 1'
#
loop_
_entity.id
_entity.type
_entity.pdbx_description
1 polymer ?
#
loop_
_entity_poly.entity_id
_entity_poly.type
_entity_poly.pdbx_seq_one_letter_code
_entity_poly.pdbx_strand_id
1 'polypeptide(L)'
;MTELAGKMADYAVTLNEIKQKVLPSIDDAFAARLVPGKTVADLRQMIGHDLEHEKEHEVERAKESQIFKFLQEHTAFDLPPPLLKNETRRALNELVHRNRERGVPDDMLKGKEKELVEGAGSLAAHRLKTNFILSRIAEREKIEVSREEIDARIREEAARYDICSVRLLIS
;
A
#
# COMPACT_ATOMS: atom_id res chain seq x y z
N MET A 1 6.12 12.18 26.68
CA MET A 1 4.86 11.85 27.37
C MET A 1 5.17 11.01 28.62
N THR A 2 5.88 11.59 29.59
CA THR A 2 6.46 10.83 30.72
C THR A 2 5.99 11.37 32.08
N GLU A 3 5.19 12.43 32.10
CA GLU A 3 4.87 13.17 33.34
C GLU A 3 3.66 12.63 34.12
N LEU A 4 2.90 11.71 33.53
CA LEU A 4 1.66 11.14 34.09
C LEU A 4 1.75 9.62 34.38
N ALA A 5 2.88 8.98 34.07
CA ALA A 5 3.06 7.56 34.34
C ALA A 5 3.13 7.31 35.87
N GLY A 6 2.17 6.55 36.40
CA GLY A 6 2.14 6.13 37.81
C GLY A 6 1.49 7.12 38.79
N LYS A 7 0.92 8.23 38.32
CA LYS A 7 0.18 9.17 39.18
C LYS A 7 -1.32 8.88 39.12
N MET A 8 -1.97 8.81 40.28
CA MET A 8 -3.43 8.76 40.34
C MET A 8 -3.98 10.14 39.99
N ALA A 9 -4.88 10.18 39.01
CA ALA A 9 -5.51 11.40 38.53
C ALA A 9 -7.02 11.27 38.74
N ASP A 10 -7.60 12.25 39.46
CA ASP A 10 -9.03 12.35 39.65
C ASP A 10 -9.64 13.09 38.44
N TYR A 11 -10.45 12.38 37.66
CA TYR A 11 -11.18 12.96 36.54
C TYR A 11 -12.58 13.35 36.98
N ALA A 12 -12.83 14.65 37.09
CA ALA A 12 -14.17 15.18 37.20
C ALA A 12 -14.81 15.26 35.80
N VAL A 13 -15.65 14.28 35.48
CA VAL A 13 -16.40 14.26 34.21
C VAL A 13 -17.82 14.73 34.46
N THR A 14 -18.20 15.84 33.83
CA THR A 14 -19.58 16.33 33.86
C THR A 14 -20.34 15.74 32.67
N LEU A 15 -21.32 14.88 32.97
CA LEU A 15 -22.21 14.31 31.97
C LEU A 15 -23.21 15.38 31.52
N ASN A 16 -22.98 15.94 30.32
CA ASN A 16 -23.85 16.99 29.78
C ASN A 16 -25.10 16.43 29.10
N GLU A 17 -24.97 15.35 28.31
CA GLU A 17 -26.09 14.80 27.54
C GLU A 17 -25.79 13.34 27.15
N ILE A 18 -26.81 12.47 27.21
CA ILE A 18 -26.75 11.11 26.66
C ILE A 18 -27.54 11.11 25.36
N LYS A 19 -26.84 10.98 24.22
CA LYS A 19 -27.48 10.86 22.90
C LYS A 19 -27.51 9.40 22.46
N GLN A 20 -28.69 8.92 22.07
CA GLN A 20 -28.84 7.63 21.44
C GLN A 20 -28.74 7.79 19.91
N LYS A 21 -27.84 7.03 19.27
CA LYS A 21 -27.72 7.01 17.80
C LYS A 21 -28.89 6.20 17.22
N VAL A 22 -29.88 6.87 16.64
CA VAL A 22 -30.94 6.24 15.86
C VAL A 22 -30.44 6.08 14.43
N LEU A 23 -30.34 4.84 13.95
CA LEU A 23 -29.97 4.57 12.56
C LEU A 23 -31.15 4.93 11.65
N PRO A 24 -30.91 5.64 10.54
CA PRO A 24 -31.96 5.92 9.57
C PRO A 24 -32.43 4.63 8.88
N SER A 25 -33.66 4.63 8.37
CA SER A 25 -34.15 3.60 7.46
C SER A 25 -33.28 3.56 6.21
N ILE A 26 -32.98 2.35 5.72
CA ILE A 26 -32.25 2.16 4.46
C ILE A 26 -33.29 2.18 3.33
N ASP A 27 -33.69 3.38 2.94
CA ASP A 27 -34.66 3.69 1.88
C ASP A 27 -34.04 4.60 0.80
N ASP A 28 -34.80 4.90 -0.25
CA ASP A 28 -34.29 5.68 -1.38
C ASP A 28 -33.91 7.11 -0.98
N ALA A 29 -34.51 7.66 0.08
CA ALA A 29 -34.10 8.94 0.63
C ALA A 29 -32.72 8.86 1.30
N PHE A 30 -32.42 7.74 1.97
CA PHE A 30 -31.07 7.46 2.47
C PHE A 30 -30.06 7.29 1.33
N ALA A 31 -30.40 6.55 0.28
CA ALA A 31 -29.53 6.36 -0.88
C ALA A 31 -29.23 7.70 -1.59
N ALA A 32 -30.26 8.53 -1.81
CA ALA A 32 -30.11 9.86 -2.42
C ALA A 32 -29.25 10.83 -1.58
N ARG A 33 -29.17 10.64 -0.26
CA ARG A 33 -28.26 11.41 0.62
C ARG A 33 -26.79 11.02 0.46
N LEU A 34 -26.52 9.77 0.09
CA LEU A 34 -25.15 9.28 -0.13
C LEU A 34 -24.70 9.54 -1.56
N VAL A 35 -25.56 9.21 -2.53
CA VAL A 35 -25.30 9.41 -3.96
C VAL A 35 -26.54 10.08 -4.57
N PRO A 36 -26.45 11.35 -4.98
CA PRO A 36 -27.59 12.08 -5.53
C PRO A 36 -28.23 11.34 -6.72
N GLY A 37 -29.56 11.16 -6.66
CA GLY A 37 -30.34 10.53 -7.73
C GLY A 37 -30.30 9.00 -7.79
N LYS A 38 -29.80 8.32 -6.75
CA LYS A 38 -29.75 6.85 -6.68
C LYS A 38 -30.74 6.28 -5.68
N THR A 39 -31.25 5.09 -5.99
CA THR A 39 -32.11 4.27 -5.11
C THR A 39 -31.29 3.34 -4.22
N VAL A 40 -31.93 2.69 -3.25
CA VAL A 40 -31.27 1.64 -2.44
C VAL A 40 -30.83 0.46 -3.31
N ALA A 41 -31.59 0.13 -4.34
CA ALA A 41 -31.22 -0.93 -5.28
C ALA A 41 -29.93 -0.57 -6.02
N ASP A 42 -29.82 0.67 -6.52
CA ASP A 42 -28.60 1.16 -7.17
C ASP A 42 -27.40 1.14 -6.21
N LEU A 43 -27.60 1.61 -4.96
CA LEU A 43 -26.55 1.62 -3.95
C LEU A 43 -26.07 0.21 -3.62
N ARG A 44 -26.98 -0.76 -3.52
CA ARG A 44 -26.61 -2.18 -3.32
C ARG A 44 -25.83 -2.74 -4.49
N GLN A 45 -26.20 -2.40 -5.71
CA GLN A 45 -25.47 -2.83 -6.90
C GLN A 45 -24.07 -2.22 -6.95
N MET A 46 -23.92 -0.92 -6.65
CA MET A 46 -22.61 -0.26 -6.59
C MET A 46 -21.70 -0.92 -5.54
N ILE A 47 -22.20 -1.11 -4.31
CA ILE A 47 -21.42 -1.77 -3.26
C ILE A 47 -21.08 -3.21 -3.65
N GLY A 48 -22.01 -3.94 -4.29
CA GLY A 48 -21.77 -5.30 -4.77
C GLY A 48 -20.64 -5.34 -5.80
N HIS A 49 -20.65 -4.44 -6.77
CA HIS A 49 -19.60 -4.28 -7.77
C HIS A 49 -18.25 -3.90 -7.14
N ASP A 50 -18.24 -2.97 -6.19
CA ASP A 50 -17.01 -2.57 -5.50
C ASP A 50 -16.40 -3.74 -4.72
N LEU A 51 -17.24 -4.53 -4.03
CA LEU A 51 -16.80 -5.74 -3.31
C LEU A 51 -16.32 -6.84 -4.25
N GLU A 52 -16.96 -7.02 -5.40
CA GLU A 52 -16.54 -7.96 -6.43
C GLU A 52 -15.15 -7.59 -6.96
N HIS A 53 -14.95 -6.33 -7.38
CA HIS A 53 -13.65 -5.83 -7.82
C HIS A 53 -12.58 -5.92 -6.73
N GLU A 54 -12.91 -5.55 -5.49
CA GLU A 54 -11.98 -5.70 -4.36
C GLU A 54 -11.54 -7.16 -4.21
N LYS A 55 -12.49 -8.10 -4.33
CA LYS A 55 -12.22 -9.51 -4.17
C LYS A 55 -11.41 -10.09 -5.33
N GLU A 56 -11.71 -9.71 -6.56
CA GLU A 56 -10.92 -10.08 -7.74
C GLU A 56 -9.48 -9.61 -7.59
N HIS A 57 -9.27 -8.35 -7.21
CA HIS A 57 -7.94 -7.82 -6.98
C HIS A 57 -7.21 -8.51 -5.81
N GLU A 58 -7.92 -8.88 -4.75
CA GLU A 58 -7.34 -9.65 -3.64
C GLU A 58 -6.88 -11.03 -4.11
N VAL A 59 -7.70 -11.72 -4.89
CA VAL A 59 -7.38 -13.05 -5.45
C VAL A 59 -6.17 -12.98 -6.37
N GLU A 60 -6.10 -12.00 -7.28
CA GLU A 60 -4.96 -11.86 -8.17
C GLU A 60 -3.67 -11.55 -7.40
N ARG A 61 -3.70 -10.63 -6.43
CA ARG A 61 -2.53 -10.37 -5.56
C ARG A 61 -2.10 -11.60 -4.79
N ALA A 62 -3.05 -12.40 -4.29
CA ALA A 62 -2.74 -13.62 -3.56
C ALA A 62 -2.08 -14.67 -4.47
N LYS A 63 -2.57 -14.84 -5.70
CA LYS A 63 -1.97 -15.72 -6.72
C LYS A 63 -0.54 -15.28 -7.05
N GLU A 64 -0.34 -14.00 -7.37
CA GLU A 64 0.99 -13.45 -7.68
C GLU A 64 1.97 -13.67 -6.52
N SER A 65 1.55 -13.39 -5.29
CA SER A 65 2.37 -13.61 -4.09
C SER A 65 2.78 -15.07 -3.93
N GLN A 66 1.86 -16.02 -4.16
CA GLN A 66 2.16 -17.45 -4.13
C GLN A 66 3.17 -17.85 -5.22
N ILE A 67 3.02 -17.31 -6.44
CA ILE A 67 3.96 -17.56 -7.54
C ILE A 67 5.35 -17.04 -7.19
N PHE A 68 5.46 -15.78 -6.71
CA PHE A 68 6.77 -15.22 -6.33
C PHE A 68 7.42 -15.96 -5.18
N LYS A 69 6.63 -16.39 -4.19
CA LYS A 69 7.14 -17.22 -3.09
C LYS A 69 7.71 -18.53 -3.63
N PHE A 70 6.95 -19.24 -4.48
CA PHE A 70 7.39 -20.48 -5.10
C PHE A 70 8.70 -20.27 -5.90
N LEU A 71 8.75 -19.25 -6.76
CA LEU A 71 9.95 -18.94 -7.54
C LEU A 71 11.18 -18.68 -6.67
N GLN A 72 11.00 -17.97 -5.56
CA GLN A 72 12.09 -17.66 -4.64
C GLN A 72 12.54 -18.86 -3.82
N GLU A 73 11.63 -19.76 -3.41
CA GLU A 73 11.98 -20.98 -2.68
C GLU A 73 12.73 -21.99 -3.56
N HIS A 74 12.39 -22.04 -4.85
CA HIS A 74 12.98 -22.99 -5.80
C HIS A 74 14.20 -22.46 -6.57
N THR A 75 14.60 -21.21 -6.35
CA THR A 75 15.76 -20.61 -7.03
C THR A 75 16.77 -20.10 -6.00
N ALA A 76 17.97 -20.71 -5.98
CA ALA A 76 19.06 -20.34 -5.10
C ALA A 76 20.21 -19.70 -5.90
N PHE A 77 20.56 -18.47 -5.55
CA PHE A 77 21.72 -17.75 -6.08
C PHE A 77 22.09 -16.62 -5.13
N ASP A 78 23.36 -16.23 -5.16
CA ASP A 78 23.85 -15.12 -4.33
C ASP A 78 23.54 -13.78 -4.97
N LEU A 79 23.10 -12.83 -4.15
CA LEU A 79 22.87 -11.46 -4.58
C LEU A 79 24.18 -10.67 -4.55
N PRO A 80 24.50 -9.88 -5.59
CA PRO A 80 25.69 -9.03 -5.59
C PRO A 80 25.68 -8.05 -4.40
N PRO A 81 26.66 -8.09 -3.48
CA PRO A 81 26.67 -7.26 -2.28
C PRO A 81 26.52 -5.74 -2.53
N PRO A 82 27.13 -5.15 -3.58
CA PRO A 82 26.95 -3.73 -3.88
C PRO A 82 25.50 -3.38 -4.23
N LEU A 83 24.82 -4.25 -4.99
CA LEU A 83 23.42 -4.03 -5.38
C LEU A 83 22.50 -4.18 -4.17
N LEU A 84 22.72 -5.22 -3.35
CA LEU A 84 21.97 -5.42 -2.11
C LEU A 84 22.09 -4.22 -1.18
N LYS A 85 23.31 -3.72 -0.95
CA LYS A 85 23.52 -2.53 -0.12
C LYS A 85 22.79 -1.30 -0.63
N ASN A 86 22.81 -1.07 -1.95
CA ASN A 86 22.12 0.06 -2.56
C ASN A 86 20.60 -0.05 -2.40
N GLU A 87 20.04 -1.24 -2.65
CA GLU A 87 18.60 -1.46 -2.49
C GLU A 87 18.16 -1.38 -1.02
N THR A 88 18.95 -1.91 -0.08
CA THR A 88 18.70 -1.76 1.36
C THR A 88 18.62 -0.30 1.77
N ARG A 89 19.52 0.55 1.26
CA ARG A 89 19.47 1.99 1.53
C ARG A 89 18.21 2.64 0.99
N ARG A 90 17.77 2.27 -0.22
CA ARG A 90 16.52 2.77 -0.82
C ARG A 90 15.31 2.33 0.01
N ALA A 91 15.22 1.04 0.32
CA ALA A 91 14.16 0.46 1.13
C ALA A 91 14.09 1.09 2.53
N LEU A 92 15.24 1.36 3.16
CA LEU A 92 15.30 2.03 4.46
C LEU A 92 14.76 3.46 4.38
N ASN A 93 15.18 4.24 3.37
CA ASN A 93 14.70 5.59 3.17
C ASN A 93 13.17 5.63 2.96
N GLU A 94 12.64 4.72 2.14
CA GLU A 94 11.18 4.55 1.95
C GLU A 94 10.48 4.23 3.27
N LEU A 95 11.01 3.28 4.06
CA LEU A 95 10.41 2.89 5.33
C LEU A 95 10.40 4.06 6.33
N VAL A 96 11.51 4.79 6.44
CA VAL A 96 11.59 5.97 7.31
C VAL A 96 10.61 7.04 6.85
N HIS A 97 10.54 7.31 5.55
CA HIS A 97 9.62 8.31 4.99
C HIS A 97 8.16 7.95 5.27
N ARG A 98 7.74 6.72 4.97
CA ARG A 98 6.37 6.25 5.26
C ARG A 98 6.02 6.31 6.74
N ASN A 99 6.97 6.03 7.64
CA ASN A 99 6.72 6.14 9.07
C ASN A 99 6.56 7.59 9.51
N ARG A 100 7.35 8.53 8.96
CA ARG A 100 7.17 9.96 9.21
C ARG A 100 5.83 10.48 8.72
N GLU A 101 5.38 10.04 7.54
CA GLU A 101 4.05 10.39 7.00
C GLU A 101 2.91 9.90 7.91
N ARG A 102 3.10 8.77 8.61
CA ARG A 102 2.17 8.27 9.63
C ARG A 102 2.27 8.99 10.99
N GLY A 103 3.12 10.00 11.09
CA GLY A 103 3.33 10.77 12.32
C GLY A 103 4.22 10.10 13.37
N VAL A 104 5.01 9.08 12.99
CA VAL A 104 5.95 8.44 13.94
C VAL A 104 7.11 9.40 14.24
N PRO A 105 7.36 9.74 15.51
CA PRO A 105 8.42 10.69 15.86
C PRO A 105 9.82 10.07 15.67
N ASP A 106 10.77 10.92 15.27
CA ASP A 106 12.13 10.50 14.91
C ASP A 106 12.88 9.77 16.04
N ASP A 107 12.62 10.10 17.30
CA ASP A 107 13.27 9.43 18.44
C ASP A 107 12.82 7.96 18.58
N MET A 108 11.57 7.66 18.23
CA MET A 108 11.08 6.28 18.18
C MET A 108 11.67 5.50 17.00
N LEU A 109 11.94 6.17 15.87
CA LEU A 109 12.61 5.56 14.73
C LEU A 109 14.07 5.24 15.03
N LYS A 110 14.78 6.16 15.70
CA LYS A 110 16.15 5.91 16.19
C LYS A 110 16.20 4.75 17.17
N GLY A 111 15.23 4.66 18.08
CA GLY A 111 15.11 3.53 19.01
C GLY A 111 14.90 2.17 18.33
N LYS A 112 14.43 2.16 17.07
CA LYS A 112 14.18 0.96 16.26
C LYS A 112 15.09 0.83 15.04
N GLU A 113 16.20 1.57 15.00
CA GLU A 113 17.07 1.64 13.82
C GLU A 113 17.51 0.26 13.33
N LYS A 114 17.90 -0.62 14.26
CA LYS A 114 18.33 -1.98 13.93
C LYS A 114 17.21 -2.79 13.24
N GLU A 115 16.00 -2.77 13.77
CA GLU A 115 14.83 -3.45 13.20
C GLU A 115 14.50 -2.89 11.81
N LEU A 116 14.60 -1.57 11.64
CA LEU A 116 14.35 -0.90 10.36
C LEU A 116 15.39 -1.30 9.31
N VAL A 117 16.67 -1.39 9.70
CA VAL A 117 17.75 -1.81 8.80
C VAL A 117 17.61 -3.29 8.43
N GLU A 118 17.30 -4.17 9.38
CA GLU A 118 17.08 -5.60 9.12
C GLU A 118 15.86 -5.84 8.23
N GLY A 119 14.75 -5.13 8.50
CA GLY A 119 13.56 -5.17 7.67
C GLY A 119 13.81 -4.64 6.26
N ALA A 120 14.55 -3.53 6.13
CA ALA A 120 14.96 -2.99 4.85
C ALA A 120 15.86 -3.95 4.07
N GLY A 121 16.81 -4.60 4.76
CA GLY A 121 17.71 -5.59 4.15
C GLY A 121 16.97 -6.81 3.64
N SER A 122 16.02 -7.33 4.43
CA SER A 122 15.17 -8.46 4.02
C SER A 122 14.29 -8.09 2.81
N LEU A 123 13.68 -6.91 2.83
CA LEU A 123 12.88 -6.40 1.72
C LEU A 123 13.72 -6.20 0.46
N ALA A 124 14.92 -5.65 0.59
CA ALA A 124 15.85 -5.43 -0.51
C ALA A 124 16.31 -6.75 -1.15
N ALA A 125 16.66 -7.74 -0.33
CA ALA A 125 17.01 -9.07 -0.81
C ALA A 125 15.85 -9.71 -1.59
N HIS A 126 14.64 -9.66 -1.04
CA HIS A 126 13.44 -10.17 -1.70
C HIS A 126 13.16 -9.48 -3.04
N ARG A 127 13.22 -8.14 -3.09
CA ARG A 127 13.02 -7.34 -4.31
C ARG A 127 14.05 -7.69 -5.39
N LEU A 128 15.34 -7.65 -5.04
CA LEU A 128 16.41 -7.98 -5.99
C LEU A 128 16.28 -9.40 -6.52
N LYS A 129 16.03 -10.37 -5.62
CA LYS A 129 15.86 -11.77 -6.02
C LYS A 129 14.71 -11.93 -7.01
N THR A 130 13.56 -11.33 -6.72
CA THR A 130 12.38 -11.35 -7.60
C THR A 130 12.71 -10.72 -8.96
N ASN A 131 13.36 -9.56 -8.97
CA ASN A 131 13.72 -8.87 -10.21
C ASN A 131 14.67 -9.72 -11.08
N PHE A 132 15.71 -10.31 -10.51
CA PHE A 132 16.62 -11.18 -11.28
C PHE A 132 15.90 -12.39 -11.88
N ILE A 133 15.02 -13.04 -11.11
CA ILE A 133 14.24 -14.18 -11.61
C ILE A 133 13.33 -13.74 -12.77
N LEU A 134 12.58 -12.65 -12.60
CA LEU A 134 11.66 -12.15 -13.62
C LEU A 134 12.38 -11.67 -14.87
N SER A 135 13.49 -10.95 -14.73
CA SER A 135 14.31 -10.55 -15.88
C SER A 135 14.79 -11.76 -16.67
N ARG A 136 15.20 -12.84 -15.98
CA ARG A 136 15.65 -14.07 -16.64
C ARG A 136 14.52 -14.81 -17.36
N ILE A 137 13.32 -14.82 -16.77
CA ILE A 137 12.12 -15.36 -17.43
C ILE A 137 11.77 -14.52 -18.66
N ALA A 138 11.75 -13.19 -18.54
CA ALA A 138 11.46 -12.29 -19.65
C ALA A 138 12.43 -12.47 -20.82
N GLU A 139 13.74 -12.58 -20.55
CA GLU A 139 14.75 -12.90 -21.57
C GLU A 139 14.51 -14.24 -22.25
N ARG A 140 14.17 -15.28 -21.48
CA ARG A 140 13.96 -16.64 -21.99
C ARG A 140 12.71 -16.74 -22.85
N GLU A 141 11.63 -16.13 -22.40
CA GLU A 141 10.33 -16.12 -23.08
C GLU A 141 10.23 -15.03 -24.16
N LYS A 142 11.28 -14.21 -24.32
CA LYS A 142 11.36 -13.10 -25.27
C LYS A 142 10.19 -12.13 -25.11
N ILE A 143 9.91 -11.75 -23.87
CA ILE A 143 8.91 -10.75 -23.56
C ILE A 143 9.47 -9.40 -23.98
N GLU A 144 8.82 -8.78 -24.96
CA GLU A 144 9.14 -7.44 -25.45
C GLU A 144 8.01 -6.50 -25.06
N VAL A 145 8.37 -5.29 -24.63
CA VAL A 145 7.41 -4.24 -24.31
C VAL A 145 7.48 -3.18 -25.41
N SER A 146 6.34 -2.89 -26.01
CA SER A 146 6.22 -1.87 -27.04
C SER A 146 6.24 -0.45 -26.44
N ARG A 147 6.58 0.56 -27.24
CA ARG A 147 6.51 1.96 -26.79
C ARG A 147 5.08 2.36 -26.47
N GLU A 148 4.13 1.82 -27.23
CA GLU A 148 2.71 2.07 -27.08
C GLU A 148 2.19 1.58 -25.72
N GLU A 149 2.64 0.42 -25.25
CA GLU A 149 2.32 -0.10 -23.91
C GLU A 149 2.93 0.76 -22.79
N ILE A 150 4.18 1.20 -22.98
CA ILE A 150 4.84 2.12 -22.02
C ILE A 150 4.05 3.43 -21.94
N ASP A 151 3.73 4.04 -23.09
CA ASP A 151 2.99 5.30 -23.15
C ASP A 151 1.57 5.15 -22.59
N ALA A 152 0.90 4.03 -22.85
CA ALA A 152 -0.39 3.72 -22.26
C ALA A 152 -0.31 3.63 -20.74
N ARG A 153 0.70 2.95 -20.20
CA ARG A 153 0.90 2.82 -18.76
C ARG A 153 1.24 4.16 -18.11
N ILE A 154 2.09 4.97 -18.73
CA ILE A 154 2.40 6.33 -18.27
C ILE A 154 1.14 7.19 -18.22
N ARG A 155 0.27 7.13 -19.23
CA ARG A 155 -1.01 7.85 -19.25
C ARG A 155 -1.94 7.40 -18.12
N GLU A 156 -2.02 6.09 -17.87
CA GLU A 156 -2.84 5.54 -16.78
C GLU A 156 -2.37 6.02 -15.40
N GLU A 157 -1.06 5.97 -15.15
CA GLU A 157 -0.45 6.46 -13.90
C GLU A 157 -0.63 7.98 -13.75
N ALA A 158 -0.42 8.74 -14.82
CA ALA A 158 -0.61 10.19 -14.82
C ALA A 158 -2.06 10.58 -14.47
N ALA A 159 -3.06 9.86 -14.99
CA ALA A 159 -4.47 10.07 -14.68
C ALA A 159 -4.79 9.72 -13.21
N ARG A 160 -4.12 8.73 -12.64
CA ARG A 160 -4.30 8.30 -11.24
C ARG A 160 -3.80 9.35 -10.23
N TYR A 161 -2.72 10.06 -10.56
CA TYR A 161 -2.10 11.06 -9.68
C TYR A 161 -2.45 12.52 -10.04
N ASP A 162 -3.29 12.73 -11.05
CA ASP A 162 -3.69 14.04 -11.57
C ASP A 162 -2.48 14.94 -11.94
N ILE A 163 -1.44 14.33 -12.52
CA ILE A 163 -0.20 15.01 -12.93
C ILE A 163 -0.10 15.01 -14.45
N CYS A 164 0.25 16.16 -15.06
CA CYS A 164 0.44 16.27 -16.50
C CYS A 164 1.61 15.39 -16.97
N SER A 165 1.37 14.54 -17.98
CA SER A 165 2.25 13.46 -18.47
C SER A 165 3.68 13.88 -18.85
N VAL A 166 3.90 15.16 -19.15
CA VAL A 166 5.21 15.71 -19.58
C VAL A 166 6.26 15.71 -18.44
N ARG A 167 5.85 15.69 -17.17
CA ARG A 167 6.78 15.80 -16.03
C ARG A 167 7.43 14.47 -15.61
N LEU A 168 6.86 13.33 -15.99
CA LEU A 168 7.38 11.99 -15.63
C LEU A 168 8.54 11.52 -16.52
N LEU A 169 8.72 12.10 -17.71
CA LEU A 169 9.81 11.73 -18.64
C LEU A 169 11.16 12.40 -18.33
N ILE A 170 11.23 13.27 -17.31
CA ILE A 170 12.41 14.11 -17.02
C ILE A 170 12.95 13.89 -15.59
N SER A 171 12.39 12.96 -14.81
CA SER A 171 12.91 12.58 -13.48
C SER A 171 13.44 11.16 -13.46
#